data_AF-A0A7C5NBL4-F1
#
_entry.id   AF-A0A7C5NBL4-F1
#
_cell.length_a   1.000
_cell.length_b   1.000
_cell.length_c   1.000
_cell.angle_alpha   90.00
_cell.angle_beta   90.00
_cell.angle_gamma   90.00
#
_symmetry.space_group_name_H-M   'P 1'
#
loop_
_entity.id
_entity.type
_entity.pdbx_description
1 polymer ?
#
loop_
_entity_poly.entity_id
_entity_poly.type
_entity_poly.pdbx_seq_one_letter_code
_entity_poly.pdbx_strand_id
1 'polypeptide(L)'
;MVQHRPKLANCLRWLALGAFLALVLHPSCIPGFDPVSRINSVRILAVTLDKPYALPGDTVTMRMTVTDGLGDAEGMPRQMQLLWLSGCFNPDGDQYFLCFEDLAEQLAPLAEGGELPDDIVKVDLALPSSDGVPDAHEFSFTIPDDIVTSRPKPATGPHYGIAYVFFAACAGQLRPAPLENPGGGQVADFPLECVDPAGKVLGS
;
A
#
# COMPACT_ATOMS: atom_id res chain seq x y z
N MET A 1 33.26 2.54 -83.14
CA MET A 1 32.27 2.65 -82.04
C MET A 1 32.59 1.58 -81.02
N VAL A 2 33.13 1.95 -79.85
CA VAL A 2 33.50 1.01 -78.79
C VAL A 2 32.45 1.10 -77.69
N GLN A 3 31.74 0.00 -77.45
CA GLN A 3 30.68 -0.13 -76.45
C GLN A 3 31.30 -0.58 -75.12
N HIS A 4 31.39 0.31 -74.13
CA HIS A 4 31.74 -0.06 -72.76
C HIS A 4 30.49 -0.42 -71.97
N ARG A 5 30.29 -1.72 -71.70
CA ARG A 5 29.31 -2.19 -70.71
C ARG A 5 29.95 -2.18 -69.32
N PRO A 6 29.45 -1.39 -68.35
CA PRO A 6 29.94 -1.44 -66.99
C PRO A 6 29.53 -2.76 -66.32
N LYS A 7 30.48 -3.36 -65.58
CA LYS A 7 30.35 -4.67 -64.93
C LYS A 7 29.44 -4.56 -63.70
N LEU A 8 28.19 -4.98 -63.84
CA LEU A 8 27.15 -5.09 -62.80
C LEU A 8 27.60 -5.79 -61.50
N ALA A 9 28.64 -6.65 -61.56
CA ALA A 9 29.13 -7.42 -60.43
C ALA A 9 29.74 -6.57 -59.29
N ASN A 10 30.26 -5.37 -59.58
CA ASN A 10 30.86 -4.53 -58.55
C ASN A 10 29.83 -3.71 -57.76
N CYS A 11 28.69 -3.34 -58.35
CA CYS A 11 27.64 -2.60 -57.61
C CYS A 11 26.98 -3.46 -56.52
N LEU A 12 26.85 -4.77 -56.74
CA LEU A 12 26.21 -5.67 -55.77
C LEU A 12 27.03 -5.84 -54.47
N ARG A 13 28.37 -5.80 -54.57
CA ARG A 13 29.27 -5.88 -53.40
C ARG A 13 29.21 -4.64 -52.50
N TRP A 14 28.99 -3.45 -53.06
CA TRP A 14 28.85 -2.23 -52.27
C TRP A 14 27.47 -2.10 -51.61
N LEU A 15 26.41 -2.63 -52.24
CA LEU A 15 25.07 -2.68 -51.63
C LEU A 15 25.01 -3.64 -50.43
N ALA A 16 25.70 -4.78 -50.49
CA ALA A 16 25.75 -5.72 -49.36
C ALA A 16 26.52 -5.18 -48.14
N LEU A 17 27.55 -4.34 -48.36
CA LEU A 17 28.31 -3.71 -47.29
C LEU A 17 27.51 -2.59 -46.58
N GLY A 18 26.68 -1.86 -47.32
CA GLY A 18 25.83 -0.80 -46.75
C GLY A 18 24.68 -1.32 -45.88
N ALA A 19 24.10 -2.48 -46.22
CA ALA A 19 23.02 -3.08 -45.45
C ALA A 19 23.48 -3.65 -44.10
N PHE A 20 24.72 -4.12 -43.99
CA PHE A 20 25.27 -4.65 -42.73
C PHE A 20 25.62 -3.55 -41.72
N LEU A 21 25.97 -2.34 -42.19
CA LEU A 21 26.33 -1.23 -41.30
C LEU A 21 25.10 -0.54 -40.68
N ALA A 22 23.92 -0.66 -41.28
CA ALA A 22 22.68 -0.06 -40.80
C ALA A 22 22.05 -0.80 -39.60
N LEU A 23 22.42 -2.06 -39.35
CA LEU A 23 21.89 -2.83 -38.20
C LEU A 23 22.57 -2.49 -36.87
N VAL A 24 23.74 -1.85 -36.87
CA VAL A 24 24.57 -1.65 -35.65
C VAL A 24 24.31 -0.30 -34.96
N LEU A 25 23.47 0.55 -35.55
CA LEU A 25 23.15 1.90 -35.04
C LEU A 25 21.69 2.03 -34.62
N HIS A 26 21.05 0.94 -34.19
CA HIS A 26 19.84 1.07 -33.39
C HIS A 26 20.31 1.31 -31.95
N PRO A 27 20.25 2.55 -31.41
CA PRO A 27 20.28 2.70 -29.97
C PRO A 27 19.12 1.85 -29.47
N SER A 28 19.44 0.73 -28.84
CA SER A 28 18.47 -0.05 -28.09
C SER A 28 17.98 0.90 -27.01
N CYS A 29 16.86 1.58 -27.27
CA CYS A 29 16.07 2.26 -26.27
C CYS A 29 15.55 1.16 -25.35
N ILE A 30 16.42 0.73 -24.44
CA ILE A 30 16.00 -0.01 -23.26
C ILE A 30 15.08 0.97 -22.54
N PRO A 31 13.77 0.67 -22.39
CA PRO A 31 12.89 1.53 -21.62
C PRO A 31 13.57 1.77 -20.27
N GLY A 32 13.77 3.04 -19.93
CA GLY A 32 14.46 3.42 -18.70
C GLY A 32 13.82 2.69 -17.53
N PHE A 33 14.62 1.91 -16.81
CA PHE A 33 14.16 1.27 -15.59
C PHE A 33 14.04 2.38 -14.54
N ASP A 34 12.84 2.59 -14.04
CA ASP A 34 12.66 3.41 -12.85
C ASP A 34 13.40 2.73 -11.70
N PRO A 35 14.37 3.39 -11.05
CA PRO A 35 15.13 2.74 -10.00
C PRO A 35 14.17 2.31 -8.89
N VAL A 36 14.49 1.22 -8.20
CA VAL A 36 13.67 0.70 -7.08
C VAL A 36 13.47 1.71 -5.95
N SER A 37 14.33 2.74 -5.88
CA SER A 37 14.22 3.85 -4.95
C SER A 37 13.25 4.95 -5.39
N ARG A 38 12.73 4.91 -6.62
CA ARG A 38 11.75 5.87 -7.11
C ARG A 38 10.37 5.45 -6.62
N ILE A 39 9.69 6.39 -5.97
CA ILE A 39 8.32 6.24 -5.51
C ILE A 39 7.45 7.07 -6.45
N ASN A 40 6.56 6.41 -7.22
CA ASN A 40 5.62 7.05 -8.15
C ASN A 40 4.16 6.79 -7.73
N SER A 41 3.93 6.50 -6.45
CA SER A 41 2.63 6.16 -5.90
C SER A 41 2.57 6.55 -4.42
N VAL A 42 1.40 6.42 -3.82
CA VAL A 42 1.28 6.42 -2.35
C VAL A 42 2.08 5.25 -1.78
N ARG A 43 2.89 5.51 -0.76
CA ARG A 43 3.64 4.51 -0.01
C ARG A 43 3.70 4.89 1.47
N ILE A 44 3.44 3.90 2.31
CA ILE A 44 3.81 3.95 3.73
C ILE A 44 5.27 3.50 3.81
N LEU A 45 6.14 4.41 4.24
CA LEU A 45 7.59 4.17 4.31
C LEU A 45 7.98 3.46 5.60
N ALA A 46 7.32 3.81 6.69
CA ALA A 46 7.59 3.23 8.01
C ALA A 46 6.34 3.31 8.87
N VAL A 47 6.20 2.29 9.73
CA VAL A 47 5.34 2.32 10.90
C VAL A 47 6.20 1.94 12.10
N THR A 48 6.29 2.84 13.08
CA THR A 48 7.06 2.65 14.31
C THR A 48 6.11 2.55 15.49
N LEU A 49 6.54 1.90 16.57
CA LEU A 49 5.77 1.73 17.79
C LEU A 49 6.67 1.97 19.00
N ASP A 50 6.14 2.66 20.00
CA ASP A 50 6.87 3.03 21.22
C ASP A 50 7.11 1.82 22.14
N LYS A 51 6.16 0.89 22.19
CA LYS A 51 6.18 -0.33 22.99
C LYS A 51 6.01 -1.57 22.08
N PRO A 52 7.09 -2.22 21.63
CA PRO A 52 6.99 -3.44 20.82
C PRO A 52 6.46 -4.65 21.59
N TYR A 53 6.57 -4.61 22.93
CA TYR A 53 5.97 -5.58 23.84
C TYR A 53 5.28 -4.81 24.97
N ALA A 54 3.96 -4.75 24.91
CA ALA A 54 3.13 -4.02 25.86
C ALA A 54 2.57 -4.96 26.95
N LEU A 55 2.42 -4.43 28.16
CA LEU A 55 1.72 -5.11 29.25
C LEU A 55 0.20 -4.89 29.10
N PRO A 56 -0.64 -5.74 29.71
CA PRO A 56 -2.07 -5.45 29.83
C PRO A 56 -2.29 -4.07 30.48
N GLY A 57 -3.20 -3.28 29.91
CA GLY A 57 -3.48 -1.90 30.35
C GLY A 57 -2.52 -0.83 29.80
N ASP A 58 -1.43 -1.21 29.12
CA ASP A 58 -0.56 -0.22 28.49
C ASP A 58 -1.27 0.47 27.32
N THR A 59 -1.11 1.79 27.24
CA THR A 59 -1.32 2.53 25.98
C THR A 59 -0.09 2.37 25.09
N VAL A 60 -0.32 1.99 23.83
CA VAL A 60 0.69 1.85 22.78
C VAL A 60 0.46 2.95 21.75
N THR A 61 1.54 3.61 21.35
CA THR A 61 1.52 4.67 20.34
C THR A 61 2.28 4.24 19.10
N MET A 62 1.60 4.27 17.96
CA MET A 62 2.12 4.00 16.64
C MET A 62 2.33 5.30 15.86
N ARG A 63 3.39 5.36 15.06
CA ARG A 63 3.68 6.50 14.19
C ARG A 63 3.93 6.05 12.77
N MET A 64 3.46 6.81 11.79
CA MET A 64 3.58 6.50 10.37
C MET A 64 4.33 7.60 9.64
N THR A 65 5.19 7.16 8.73
CA THR A 65 5.77 7.99 7.67
C THR A 65 5.14 7.57 6.34
N VAL A 66 4.51 8.50 5.63
CA VAL A 66 3.82 8.26 4.36
C VAL A 66 4.27 9.26 3.31
N THR A 67 4.28 8.86 2.04
CA THR A 67 4.57 9.76 0.92
C THR A 67 3.66 9.47 -0.27
N ASP A 68 3.26 10.50 -1.00
CA ASP A 68 2.62 10.45 -2.31
C ASP A 68 3.62 10.85 -3.41
N GLY A 69 4.35 9.86 -3.92
CA GLY A 69 5.32 10.12 -4.98
C GLY A 69 4.73 10.32 -6.38
N LEU A 70 3.40 10.16 -6.55
CA LEU A 70 2.73 10.49 -7.81
C LEU A 70 2.48 12.00 -7.89
N GLY A 71 1.95 12.58 -6.81
CA GLY A 71 1.57 13.98 -6.73
C GLY A 71 0.38 14.38 -7.61
N ASP A 72 0.12 15.68 -7.66
CA ASP A 72 -0.86 16.34 -8.53
C ASP A 72 -0.28 16.68 -9.92
N ALA A 73 -1.00 17.50 -10.69
CA ALA A 73 -0.57 17.89 -12.04
C ALA A 73 0.72 18.73 -12.03
N GLU A 74 1.00 19.40 -10.91
CA GLU A 74 2.18 20.20 -10.66
C GLU A 74 3.33 19.37 -10.06
N GLY A 75 3.09 18.09 -9.77
CA GLY A 75 4.04 17.17 -9.14
C GLY A 75 4.18 17.40 -7.63
N MET A 76 3.24 18.11 -7.01
CA MET A 76 3.21 18.32 -5.56
C MET A 76 2.46 17.15 -4.89
N PRO A 77 2.89 16.69 -3.69
CA PRO A 77 2.16 15.65 -2.97
C PRO A 77 0.70 16.03 -2.77
N ARG A 78 -0.23 15.09 -3.01
CA ARG A 78 -1.65 15.32 -2.77
C ARG A 78 -1.96 15.15 -1.29
N GLN A 79 -3.07 15.77 -0.85
CA GLN A 79 -3.65 15.42 0.45
C GLN A 79 -4.11 13.95 0.44
N MET A 80 -3.77 13.19 1.49
CA MET A 80 -4.20 11.81 1.65
C MET A 80 -5.04 11.63 2.90
N GLN A 81 -5.99 10.71 2.86
CA GLN A 81 -6.61 10.14 4.05
C GLN A 81 -5.76 9.00 4.56
N LEU A 82 -5.48 9.03 5.87
CA LEU A 82 -4.89 7.93 6.59
C LEU A 82 -5.95 7.36 7.51
N LEU A 83 -5.90 6.05 7.72
CA LEU A 83 -6.77 5.38 8.67
C LEU A 83 -5.94 4.46 9.55
N TRP A 84 -6.31 4.41 10.81
CA TRP A 84 -5.87 3.40 11.78
C TRP A 84 -7.10 2.69 12.35
N LEU A 85 -6.99 1.37 12.50
CA LEU A 85 -8.01 0.51 13.09
C LEU A 85 -7.34 -0.43 14.10
N SER A 86 -7.73 -0.33 15.36
CA SER A 86 -7.38 -1.29 16.40
C SER A 86 -8.60 -2.13 16.79
N GLY A 87 -8.68 -2.60 18.04
CA GLY A 87 -9.82 -3.36 18.53
C GLY A 87 -9.79 -4.86 18.21
N CYS A 88 -8.91 -5.32 17.31
CA CYS A 88 -8.72 -6.73 16.99
C CYS A 88 -7.80 -7.41 18.02
N PHE A 89 -8.38 -7.96 19.08
CA PHE A 89 -7.67 -8.64 20.16
C PHE A 89 -7.95 -10.14 20.18
N ASN A 90 -6.89 -10.95 20.26
CA ASN A 90 -6.96 -12.42 20.34
C ASN A 90 -7.94 -13.09 19.36
N PRO A 91 -7.88 -12.81 18.04
CA PRO A 91 -8.73 -13.51 17.09
C PRO A 91 -8.42 -15.02 17.10
N ASP A 92 -9.41 -15.83 16.75
CA ASP A 92 -9.30 -17.28 16.79
C ASP A 92 -8.13 -17.81 15.95
N GLY A 93 -7.32 -18.66 16.57
CA GLY A 93 -6.12 -19.20 15.92
C GLY A 93 -5.06 -18.15 15.58
N ASP A 94 -5.10 -16.96 16.20
CA ASP A 94 -4.17 -15.85 15.94
C ASP A 94 -4.21 -15.39 14.46
N GLN A 95 -5.40 -15.40 13.85
CA GLN A 95 -5.59 -15.06 12.43
C GLN A 95 -6.18 -13.67 12.27
N TYR A 96 -5.39 -12.73 11.73
CA TYR A 96 -5.79 -11.32 11.59
C TYR A 96 -7.08 -11.12 10.78
N PHE A 97 -7.31 -11.95 9.77
CA PHE A 97 -8.44 -11.79 8.85
C PHE A 97 -9.79 -12.13 9.48
N LEU A 98 -9.81 -12.81 10.62
CA LEU A 98 -11.04 -13.05 11.38
C LEU A 98 -11.60 -11.77 11.99
N CYS A 99 -10.82 -10.70 12.04
CA CYS A 99 -11.30 -9.39 12.48
C CYS A 99 -11.99 -8.60 11.37
N PHE A 100 -11.99 -9.05 10.12
CA PHE A 100 -12.52 -8.26 9.00
C PHE A 100 -14.03 -8.01 9.11
N GLU A 101 -14.79 -8.94 9.68
CA GLU A 101 -16.23 -8.76 9.95
C GLU A 101 -16.47 -7.63 10.96
N ASP A 102 -15.82 -7.68 12.13
CA ASP A 102 -15.92 -6.65 13.16
C ASP A 102 -15.43 -5.28 12.65
N LEU A 103 -14.35 -5.26 11.87
CA LEU A 103 -13.83 -4.04 11.27
C LEU A 103 -14.81 -3.45 10.25
N ALA A 104 -15.45 -4.28 9.42
CA ALA A 104 -16.46 -3.81 8.47
C ALA A 104 -17.65 -3.15 9.18
N GLU A 105 -18.08 -3.70 10.32
CA GLU A 105 -19.12 -3.11 11.16
C GLU A 105 -18.68 -1.75 11.71
N GLN A 106 -17.47 -1.66 12.26
CA GLN A 106 -16.91 -0.41 12.80
C GLN A 106 -16.73 0.68 11.73
N LEU A 107 -16.50 0.28 10.49
CA LEU A 107 -16.32 1.18 9.35
C LEU A 107 -17.63 1.59 8.68
N ALA A 108 -18.75 0.90 8.92
CA ALA A 108 -20.03 1.22 8.31
C ALA A 108 -20.44 2.70 8.44
N PRO A 109 -20.23 3.39 9.58
CA PRO A 109 -20.53 4.83 9.71
C PRO A 109 -19.75 5.72 8.74
N LEU A 110 -18.57 5.31 8.28
CA LEU A 110 -17.74 6.08 7.34
C LEU A 110 -18.48 6.33 6.00
N ALA A 111 -19.33 5.40 5.57
CA ALA A 111 -20.11 5.55 4.34
C ALA A 111 -21.21 6.63 4.46
N GLU A 112 -21.70 6.88 5.67
CA GLU A 112 -22.81 7.79 5.96
C GLU A 112 -22.34 9.14 6.54
N GLY A 113 -21.02 9.31 6.73
CA GLY A 113 -20.45 10.46 7.44
C GLY A 113 -20.79 10.44 8.94
N GLY A 114 -21.06 9.27 9.50
CA GLY A 114 -21.31 9.05 10.92
C GLY A 114 -20.05 9.15 11.77
N GLU A 115 -20.25 9.14 13.08
CA GLU A 115 -19.16 9.17 14.05
C GLU A 115 -18.52 7.77 14.18
N LEU A 116 -17.20 7.74 14.13
CA LEU A 116 -16.41 6.51 14.32
C LEU A 116 -16.01 6.42 15.80
N PRO A 117 -15.89 5.20 16.36
CA PRO A 117 -15.39 5.03 17.72
C PRO A 117 -13.91 5.45 17.76
N ASP A 118 -13.64 6.59 18.41
CA ASP A 118 -12.34 7.29 18.35
C ASP A 118 -11.22 6.60 19.13
N ASP A 119 -11.58 5.63 19.99
CA ASP A 119 -10.67 4.78 20.74
C ASP A 119 -10.06 3.66 19.90
N ILE A 120 -10.76 3.21 18.85
CA ILE A 120 -10.31 2.12 17.99
C ILE A 120 -10.15 2.50 16.53
N VAL A 121 -10.82 3.56 16.05
CA VAL A 121 -10.73 4.05 14.68
C VAL A 121 -10.23 5.49 14.68
N LYS A 122 -9.18 5.78 13.91
CA LYS A 122 -8.72 7.14 13.65
C LYS A 122 -8.57 7.41 12.17
N VAL A 123 -9.29 8.41 11.67
CA VAL A 123 -9.03 9.01 10.35
C VAL A 123 -8.15 10.23 10.56
N ASP A 124 -6.99 10.26 9.89
CA ASP A 124 -6.06 11.39 9.88
C ASP A 124 -5.86 11.92 8.45
N LEU A 125 -5.36 13.14 8.32
CA LEU A 125 -5.06 13.77 7.02
C LEU A 125 -3.56 14.00 6.89
N ALA A 126 -2.95 13.35 5.89
CA ALA A 126 -1.61 13.69 5.46
C ALA A 126 -1.70 14.90 4.52
N LEU A 127 -1.26 16.04 5.02
CA LEU A 127 -1.16 17.26 4.22
C LEU A 127 0.12 17.22 3.37
N PRO A 128 0.18 17.97 2.26
CA PRO A 128 1.40 18.05 1.46
C PRO A 128 2.64 18.47 2.26
N SER A 129 2.45 19.24 3.34
CA SER A 129 3.53 19.67 4.25
C SER A 129 4.09 18.56 5.15
N SER A 130 3.36 17.45 5.34
CA SER A 130 3.81 16.29 6.12
C SER A 130 4.28 15.13 5.25
N ASP A 131 4.28 15.29 3.92
CA ASP A 131 4.72 14.25 3.00
C ASP A 131 6.18 13.85 3.25
N GLY A 132 6.41 12.55 3.46
CA GLY A 132 7.73 11.98 3.75
C GLY A 132 8.34 12.41 5.09
N VAL A 133 7.64 13.20 5.91
CA VAL A 133 8.14 13.63 7.22
C VAL A 133 8.12 12.43 8.17
N PRO A 134 9.27 12.07 8.79
CA PRO A 134 9.34 10.93 9.69
C PRO A 134 8.35 11.04 10.85
N ASP A 135 7.63 9.95 11.10
CA ASP A 135 6.73 9.77 12.25
C ASP A 135 5.64 10.86 12.38
N ALA A 136 5.24 11.49 11.28
CA ALA A 136 4.35 12.66 11.29
C ALA A 136 2.90 12.35 11.70
N HIS A 137 2.49 11.09 11.60
CA HIS A 137 1.11 10.66 11.83
C HIS A 137 1.03 9.66 12.98
N GLU A 138 0.31 10.00 14.04
CA GLU A 138 0.28 9.22 15.28
C GLU A 138 -1.09 8.59 15.54
N PHE A 139 -1.11 7.39 16.11
CA PHE A 139 -2.31 6.73 16.60
C PHE A 139 -1.98 6.01 17.91
N SER A 140 -2.88 6.07 18.89
CA SER A 140 -2.71 5.39 20.18
C SER A 140 -3.93 4.57 20.52
N PHE A 141 -3.72 3.41 21.12
CA PHE A 141 -4.77 2.53 21.61
C PHE A 141 -4.30 1.86 22.91
N THR A 142 -5.26 1.35 23.69
CA THR A 142 -4.98 0.70 24.97
C THR A 142 -5.09 -0.82 24.82
N ILE A 143 -4.11 -1.53 25.34
CA ILE A 143 -4.13 -2.99 25.44
C ILE A 143 -5.12 -3.40 26.53
N PRO A 144 -6.10 -4.30 26.25
CA PRO A 144 -7.03 -4.77 27.26
C PRO A 144 -6.32 -5.39 28.46
N ASP A 145 -6.78 -5.08 29.68
CA ASP A 145 -6.24 -5.63 30.93
C ASP A 145 -6.29 -7.16 30.98
N ASP A 146 -7.26 -7.75 30.28
CA ASP A 146 -7.49 -9.18 30.24
C ASP A 146 -6.89 -9.86 28.99
N ILE A 147 -6.11 -9.17 28.15
CA ILE A 147 -5.64 -9.71 26.86
C ILE A 147 -4.87 -11.04 26.99
N VAL A 148 -4.23 -11.30 28.14
CA VAL A 148 -3.58 -12.59 28.39
C VAL A 148 -4.58 -13.59 28.99
N THR A 149 -5.43 -13.14 29.92
CA THR A 149 -6.33 -14.03 30.68
C THR A 149 -7.61 -14.41 29.93
N SER A 150 -8.01 -13.66 28.92
CA SER A 150 -9.21 -13.91 28.10
C SER A 150 -9.08 -15.14 27.21
N ARG A 151 -7.87 -15.67 27.06
CA ARG A 151 -7.59 -16.87 26.28
C ARG A 151 -7.10 -18.05 27.13
N PRO A 152 -7.35 -19.30 26.70
CA PRO A 152 -6.88 -20.48 27.41
C PRO A 152 -5.36 -20.50 27.56
N LYS A 153 -4.89 -20.86 28.75
CA LYS A 153 -3.45 -21.06 28.99
C LYS A 153 -2.98 -22.32 28.23
N PRO A 154 -1.95 -22.24 27.39
CA PRO A 154 -1.44 -23.40 26.67
C PRO A 154 -0.78 -24.41 27.63
N ALA A 155 -0.85 -25.70 27.29
CA ALA A 155 -0.22 -26.76 28.08
C ALA A 155 1.31 -26.63 28.14
N THR A 156 1.91 -26.08 27.10
CA THR A 156 3.35 -25.81 26.97
C THR A 156 3.56 -24.51 26.18
N GLY A 157 4.62 -23.77 26.49
CA GLY A 157 4.98 -22.54 25.79
C GLY A 157 4.48 -21.26 26.48
N PRO A 158 4.72 -20.09 25.86
CA PRO A 158 4.34 -18.80 26.43
C PRO A 158 2.83 -18.60 26.43
N HIS A 159 2.32 -17.92 27.47
CA HIS A 159 0.94 -17.45 27.54
C HIS A 159 0.93 -15.95 27.26
N TYR A 160 0.39 -15.54 26.11
CA TYR A 160 0.48 -14.17 25.59
C TYR A 160 -0.80 -13.77 24.87
N GLY A 161 -1.09 -12.47 24.86
CA GLY A 161 -2.15 -11.87 24.06
C GLY A 161 -1.63 -11.38 22.71
N ILE A 162 -2.52 -11.21 21.74
CA ILE A 162 -2.23 -10.58 20.44
C ILE A 162 -3.19 -9.43 20.20
N ALA A 163 -2.66 -8.31 19.72
CA ALA A 163 -3.42 -7.21 19.15
C ALA A 163 -2.98 -7.00 17.71
N TYR A 164 -3.93 -6.90 16.78
CA TYR A 164 -3.66 -6.45 15.41
C TYR A 164 -4.14 -5.01 15.25
N VAL A 165 -3.30 -4.19 14.62
CA VAL A 165 -3.65 -2.85 14.17
C VAL A 165 -3.51 -2.81 12.66
N PHE A 166 -4.56 -2.35 11.99
CA PHE A 166 -4.60 -2.15 10.56
C PHE A 166 -4.47 -0.67 10.25
N PHE A 167 -3.91 -0.37 9.09
CA PHE A 167 -3.76 1.00 8.64
C PHE A 167 -3.80 1.10 7.14
N ALA A 168 -4.25 2.25 6.63
CA ALA A 168 -4.36 2.52 5.21
C ALA A 168 -3.96 3.96 4.90
N ALA A 169 -3.51 4.18 3.67
CA ALA A 169 -3.22 5.51 3.11
C ALA A 169 -3.84 5.62 1.71
N CYS A 170 -4.61 6.67 1.48
CA CYS A 170 -5.36 6.88 0.25
C CYS A 170 -5.22 8.33 -0.23
N ALA A 171 -4.65 8.52 -1.43
CA ALA A 171 -4.63 9.82 -2.12
C ALA A 171 -5.98 10.10 -2.83
N GLY A 172 -7.05 9.94 -2.08
CA GLY A 172 -8.45 9.97 -2.49
C GLY A 172 -9.33 9.92 -1.24
N GLN A 173 -10.47 9.23 -1.32
CA GLN A 173 -11.36 9.01 -0.19
C GLN A 173 -11.41 7.52 0.17
N LEU A 174 -11.26 7.21 1.46
CA LEU A 174 -11.51 5.88 2.00
C LEU A 174 -13.01 5.64 2.12
N ARG A 175 -13.46 4.45 1.73
CA ARG A 175 -14.84 4.01 1.84
C ARG A 175 -14.91 2.56 2.30
N PRO A 176 -15.96 2.16 3.04
CA PRO A 176 -16.18 0.74 3.34
C PRO A 176 -16.35 -0.06 2.05
N ALA A 177 -15.67 -1.20 1.98
CA ALA A 177 -15.82 -2.18 0.92
C ALA A 177 -16.60 -3.40 1.42
N PRO A 178 -17.45 -4.03 0.59
CA PRO A 178 -18.09 -5.29 0.96
C PRO A 178 -17.04 -6.38 1.25
N LEU A 179 -17.29 -7.21 2.26
CA LEU A 179 -16.50 -8.42 2.48
C LEU A 179 -16.88 -9.47 1.45
N GLU A 180 -16.19 -9.46 0.31
CA GLU A 180 -16.31 -10.52 -0.68
C GLU A 180 -15.42 -11.69 -0.26
N ASN A 181 -16.04 -12.86 -0.09
CA ASN A 181 -15.32 -14.10 0.15
C ASN A 181 -15.24 -14.86 -1.18
N PRO A 182 -14.06 -15.00 -1.81
CA PRO A 182 -13.96 -15.58 -3.17
C PRO A 182 -14.37 -17.06 -3.25
N GLY A 183 -14.60 -17.70 -2.09
CA GLY A 183 -14.81 -19.14 -1.97
C GLY A 183 -13.49 -19.92 -2.01
N GLY A 184 -13.57 -21.25 -1.89
CA GLY A 184 -12.40 -22.12 -2.02
C GLY A 184 -11.35 -22.01 -0.89
N GLY A 185 -11.73 -21.48 0.28
CA GLY A 185 -10.82 -21.27 1.41
C GLY A 185 -9.95 -20.00 1.29
N GLN A 186 -10.30 -19.09 0.38
CA GLN A 186 -9.66 -17.79 0.29
C GLN A 186 -10.10 -16.89 1.45
N VAL A 187 -9.22 -15.97 1.83
CA VAL A 187 -9.48 -14.95 2.84
C VAL A 187 -10.23 -13.80 2.17
N ALA A 188 -11.21 -13.22 2.86
CA ALA A 188 -11.92 -12.04 2.36
C ALA A 188 -10.95 -10.86 2.18
N ASP A 189 -11.25 -9.97 1.24
CA ASP A 189 -10.49 -8.73 1.07
C ASP A 189 -10.71 -7.80 2.28
N PHE A 190 -9.76 -6.87 2.47
CA PHE A 190 -9.85 -5.89 3.55
C PHE A 190 -11.09 -4.99 3.34
N PRO A 191 -11.88 -4.65 4.38
CA PRO A 191 -13.17 -3.97 4.23
C PRO A 191 -13.07 -2.46 3.91
N LEU A 192 -12.07 -2.06 3.13
CA LEU A 192 -11.89 -0.70 2.66
C LEU A 192 -11.45 -0.64 1.20
N GLU A 193 -11.92 0.40 0.54
CA GLU A 193 -11.43 0.81 -0.77
C GLU A 193 -11.01 2.28 -0.75
N CYS A 194 -10.03 2.61 -1.57
CA CYS A 194 -9.64 3.97 -1.89
C CYS A 194 -10.27 4.35 -3.22
N VAL A 195 -11.04 5.44 -3.24
CA VAL A 195 -11.66 5.96 -4.46
C VAL A 195 -11.16 7.35 -4.82
N ASP A 196 -11.13 7.67 -6.11
CA ASP A 196 -10.90 9.03 -6.58
C ASP A 196 -12.16 9.92 -6.43
N PRO A 197 -12.06 11.24 -6.66
CA PRO A 197 -13.22 12.13 -6.59
C PRO A 197 -14.35 11.82 -7.58
N ALA A 198 -14.09 11.03 -8.63
CA ALA A 198 -15.10 10.56 -9.57
C ALA A 198 -15.75 9.24 -9.12
N GLY A 199 -15.34 8.68 -7.98
CA GLY A 199 -15.85 7.43 -7.42
C GLY A 199 -15.22 6.18 -8.02
N LYS A 200 -14.13 6.31 -8.79
CA LYS A 200 -13.40 5.16 -9.34
C LYS A 200 -12.49 4.56 -8.29
N VAL A 201 -12.54 3.23 -8.14
CA VAL A 201 -11.64 2.49 -7.24
C VAL A 201 -10.19 2.59 -7.72
N LEU A 202 -9.33 3.02 -6.81
CA LEU A 202 -7.88 3.15 -6.97
C LEU A 202 -7.12 1.95 -6.37
N GLY A 203 -7.71 1.31 -5.36
CA GLY A 203 -7.18 0.13 -4.70
C GLY A 203 -8.03 -0.27 -3.48
N SER A 204 -7.79 -1.46 -2.97
CA SER A 204 -8.42 -2.08 -1.79
C SER A 204 -7.34 -2.84 -1.02
#